data_AF-A0A1W9JY95-F1
#
_entry.id   AF-A0A1W9JY95-F1
#
_cell.length_a   1.000
_cell.length_b   1.000
_cell.length_c   1.000
_cell.angle_alpha   90.00
_cell.angle_beta   90.00
_cell.angle_gamma   90.00
#
_symmetry.space_group_name_H-M   'P 1'
#
loop_
_entity.id
_entity.type
_entity.pdbx_description
1 polymer ?
#
loop_
_entity_poly.entity_id
_entity_poly.type
_entity_poly.pdbx_seq_one_letter_code
_entity_poly.pdbx_strand_id
1 'polypeptide(L)'
;MKQLLFAFGITVVAAVAAIVAGSMSWLFWDAWKSTDLEAFRALLGAFSGAFFAYVFVRFGDALKKIYECKEAHYFALLRLQHYFNDCLNTTSDNVFIINDCCHKVFSEIRLASADAPIYMNSFQQYQINRQIVMSLTNIDFLNEVYSLNVSLQKINDSLATIDRAYSQLRDAFLAKNIDLSTYKTNARQYRDRCAEMRGFLDQLKEDLIRLLAITNLLLEDRPFLVRVTQSSVRTSYPKNLDALLKIEWQKVITEIDASGKASAQKINQAQRTRSSD
;
A
#
# COMPACT_ATOMS: atom_id res chain seq x y z
N MET A 1 20.69 18.32 -6.65
CA MET A 1 21.38 17.59 -7.75
C MET A 1 20.48 17.35 -8.97
N LYS A 2 19.25 16.81 -8.84
CA LYS A 2 18.33 16.57 -9.98
C LYS A 2 17.94 17.84 -10.78
N GLN A 3 17.72 18.97 -10.12
CA GLN A 3 17.40 20.24 -10.80
C GLN A 3 18.59 20.81 -11.60
N LEU A 4 19.83 20.60 -11.14
CA LEU A 4 21.04 21.02 -11.83
C LEU A 4 21.30 20.20 -13.10
N LEU A 5 21.08 18.88 -13.05
CA LEU A 5 21.16 18.01 -14.22
C LEU A 5 20.06 18.32 -15.25
N PHE A 6 18.86 18.68 -14.79
CA PHE A 6 17.77 19.09 -15.68
C PHE A 6 18.06 20.44 -16.36
N ALA A 7 18.56 21.43 -15.60
CA ALA A 7 18.97 22.73 -16.16
C ALA A 7 20.12 22.59 -17.15
N PHE A 8 21.15 21.79 -16.82
CA PHE A 8 22.26 21.51 -17.73
C PHE A 8 21.78 20.82 -19.01
N GLY A 9 20.90 19.83 -18.90
CA GLY A 9 20.29 19.16 -20.05
C GLY A 9 19.52 20.13 -20.96
N ILE A 10 18.72 21.03 -20.38
CA ILE A 10 18.02 22.08 -21.16
C ILE A 10 19.00 23.00 -21.86
N THR A 11 20.08 23.41 -21.18
CA THR A 11 21.07 24.34 -21.74
C THR A 11 21.83 23.74 -22.91
N VAL A 12 22.21 22.46 -22.81
CA VAL A 12 22.88 21.73 -23.90
C VAL A 12 21.94 21.55 -25.09
N VAL A 13 20.69 21.15 -24.85
CA VAL A 13 19.69 21.02 -25.92
C VAL A 13 19.42 22.36 -26.60
N ALA A 14 19.33 23.45 -25.84
CA ALA A 14 19.16 24.80 -26.38
C ALA A 14 20.37 25.25 -27.22
N ALA A 15 21.59 24.97 -26.77
CA ALA A 15 22.80 25.30 -27.51
C ALA A 15 22.92 24.51 -28.82
N VAL A 16 22.64 23.20 -28.79
CA VAL A 16 22.62 22.36 -30.00
C VAL A 16 21.52 22.82 -30.95
N ALA A 17 20.33 23.14 -30.43
CA ALA A 17 19.24 23.67 -31.24
C ALA A 17 19.60 25.02 -31.88
N ALA A 18 20.31 25.91 -31.17
CA ALA A 18 20.76 27.19 -31.71
C ALA A 18 21.83 27.03 -32.79
N ILE A 19 22.76 26.10 -32.63
CA ILE A 19 23.79 25.79 -33.64
C ILE A 19 23.15 25.19 -34.89
N VAL A 20 22.22 24.24 -34.72
CA VAL A 20 21.47 23.64 -35.84
C VAL A 20 20.64 24.70 -36.54
N ALA A 21 19.93 25.55 -35.79
CA ALA A 21 19.15 26.65 -36.35
C ALA A 21 20.03 27.63 -37.12
N GLY A 22 21.18 28.05 -36.59
CA GLY A 22 22.10 28.97 -37.27
C GLY A 22 22.70 28.37 -38.55
N SER A 23 23.10 27.10 -38.51
CA SER A 23 23.64 26.37 -39.67
C SER A 23 22.57 26.22 -40.77
N MET A 24 21.33 25.96 -40.35
CA MET A 24 20.18 25.83 -41.23
C MET A 24 19.75 27.17 -41.81
N SER A 25 19.77 28.26 -41.03
CA SER A 25 19.54 29.62 -41.52
C SER A 25 20.58 30.04 -42.55
N TRP A 26 21.85 29.64 -42.38
CA TRP A 26 22.91 29.91 -43.35
C TRP A 26 22.70 29.13 -44.66
N LEU A 27 22.43 27.82 -44.58
CA LEU A 27 22.09 27.00 -45.76
C LEU A 27 20.82 27.49 -46.46
N PHE A 28 19.83 27.93 -45.69
CA PHE A 28 18.58 28.50 -46.18
C PHE A 28 18.82 29.83 -46.91
N TRP A 29 19.71 30.68 -46.39
CA TRP A 29 20.09 31.94 -47.02
C TRP A 29 20.82 31.72 -48.35
N ASP A 30 21.71 30.74 -48.41
CA ASP A 30 22.48 30.42 -49.62
C ASP A 30 21.59 29.76 -50.70
N ALA A 31 20.73 28.83 -50.28
CA ALA A 31 19.72 28.22 -51.16
C ALA A 31 18.67 29.23 -51.67
N TRP A 32 18.28 30.21 -50.84
CA TRP A 32 17.35 31.28 -51.24
C TRP A 32 17.94 32.23 -52.29
N LYS A 33 19.27 32.45 -52.26
CA LYS A 33 19.97 33.24 -53.28
C LYS A 33 20.13 32.51 -54.61
N SER A 34 20.21 31.18 -54.58
CA SER A 34 20.24 30.37 -55.80
C SER A 34 18.84 30.35 -56.44
N THR A 35 18.73 30.66 -57.73
CA THR A 35 17.48 30.83 -58.48
C THR A 35 16.62 29.55 -58.65
N ASP A 36 17.01 28.45 -58.01
CA ASP A 36 16.35 27.15 -58.14
C ASP A 36 15.32 26.92 -57.02
N LEU A 37 14.15 27.48 -57.26
CA LEU A 37 13.01 27.45 -56.34
C LEU A 37 12.51 26.02 -56.06
N GLU A 38 12.79 25.06 -56.96
CA GLU A 38 12.41 23.65 -56.80
C GLU A 38 13.30 22.93 -55.79
N ALA A 39 14.63 23.11 -55.88
CA ALA A 39 15.59 22.54 -54.93
C ALA A 39 15.32 23.03 -53.50
N PHE A 40 14.98 24.31 -53.35
CA PHE A 40 14.62 24.90 -52.07
C PHE A 40 13.32 24.31 -51.48
N ARG A 41 12.28 24.11 -52.31
CA ARG A 41 11.03 23.45 -51.88
C ARG A 41 11.28 22.00 -51.45
N ALA A 42 12.12 21.26 -52.18
CA ALA A 42 12.48 19.89 -51.84
C ALA A 42 13.23 19.83 -50.50
N LEU A 43 14.20 20.72 -50.26
CA LEU A 43 14.93 20.81 -49.00
C LEU A 43 14.01 21.12 -47.83
N LEU A 44 13.12 22.10 -47.97
CA LEU A 44 12.13 22.44 -46.94
C LEU A 44 11.19 21.27 -46.63
N GLY A 45 10.69 20.59 -47.67
CA GLY A 45 9.85 19.41 -47.50
C GLY A 45 10.55 18.29 -46.75
N ALA A 46 11.80 17.97 -47.12
CA ALA A 46 12.61 16.95 -46.45
C ALA A 46 12.91 17.33 -44.98
N PHE A 47 13.29 18.58 -44.73
CA PHE A 47 13.55 19.04 -43.36
C PHE A 47 12.30 19.03 -42.49
N SER A 48 11.18 19.61 -42.96
CA SER A 48 9.93 19.59 -42.21
C SER A 48 9.48 18.15 -41.93
N GLY A 49 9.58 17.25 -42.91
CA GLY A 49 9.31 15.82 -42.72
C GLY A 49 10.16 15.20 -41.61
N ALA A 50 11.48 15.39 -41.65
CA ALA A 50 12.40 14.86 -40.64
C ALA A 50 12.19 15.47 -39.25
N PHE A 51 11.94 16.79 -39.18
CA PHE A 51 11.66 17.50 -37.94
C PHE A 51 10.37 16.98 -37.28
N PHE A 52 9.27 16.89 -38.03
CA PHE A 52 8.03 16.35 -37.50
C PHE A 52 8.17 14.89 -37.09
N ALA A 53 8.87 14.05 -37.88
CA ALA A 53 9.15 12.67 -37.49
C ALA A 53 9.90 12.59 -36.15
N TYR A 54 10.95 13.40 -35.96
CA TYR A 54 11.67 13.47 -34.68
C TYR A 54 10.77 13.92 -33.52
N VAL A 55 9.98 14.97 -33.71
CA VAL A 55 9.04 15.46 -32.68
C VAL A 55 8.00 14.39 -32.33
N PHE A 56 7.43 13.70 -33.32
CA PHE A 56 6.47 12.62 -33.08
C PHE A 56 7.10 11.44 -32.34
N VAL A 57 8.33 11.05 -32.68
CA VAL A 57 9.06 9.99 -31.94
C VAL A 57 9.27 10.39 -30.48
N ARG A 58 9.75 11.61 -30.22
CA ARG A 58 9.97 12.08 -28.84
C ARG A 58 8.68 12.24 -28.05
N PHE A 59 7.63 12.72 -28.69
CA PHE A 59 6.30 12.81 -28.08
C PHE A 59 5.76 11.41 -27.77
N GLY A 60 5.95 10.45 -28.66
CA GLY A 60 5.63 9.04 -28.45
C GLY A 60 6.35 8.44 -27.25
N ASP A 61 7.68 8.63 -27.15
CA ASP A 61 8.47 8.17 -26.01
C ASP A 61 7.99 8.78 -24.68
N ALA A 62 7.68 10.07 -24.67
CA ALA A 62 7.18 10.76 -23.49
C ALA A 62 5.80 10.25 -23.06
N LEU A 63 4.87 10.10 -24.01
CA LEU A 63 3.55 9.52 -23.75
C LEU A 63 3.65 8.08 -23.25
N LYS A 64 4.53 7.27 -23.84
CA LYS A 64 4.79 5.90 -23.42
C LYS A 64 5.28 5.84 -21.97
N LYS A 65 6.25 6.66 -21.59
CA LYS A 65 6.74 6.72 -20.21
C LYS A 65 5.68 7.16 -19.21
N ILE A 66 4.83 8.11 -19.58
CA ILE A 66 3.70 8.54 -18.73
C ILE A 66 2.69 7.40 -18.56
N TYR A 67 2.40 6.67 -19.65
CA TYR A 67 1.52 5.52 -19.62
C TYR A 67 2.06 4.42 -18.71
N GLU A 68 3.31 4.01 -18.88
CA GLU A 68 3.99 3.01 -18.04
C GLU A 68 3.98 3.40 -16.56
N CYS A 69 4.21 4.67 -16.24
CA CYS A 69 4.16 5.17 -14.86
C CYS A 69 2.75 5.06 -14.25
N LYS A 70 1.70 5.40 -15.03
CA LYS A 70 0.31 5.30 -14.58
C LYS A 70 -0.15 3.85 -14.44
N GLU A 71 0.25 2.99 -15.35
CA GLU A 71 0.00 1.55 -15.28
C GLU A 71 0.66 0.94 -14.05
N ALA A 72 1.94 1.26 -13.80
CA ALA A 72 2.65 0.82 -12.60
C ALA A 72 1.98 1.32 -11.30
N HIS A 73 1.52 2.57 -11.28
CA HIS A 73 0.77 3.12 -10.16
C HIS A 73 -0.53 2.37 -9.90
N TYR A 74 -1.31 2.10 -10.95
CA TYR A 74 -2.56 1.36 -10.86
C TYR A 74 -2.35 -0.06 -10.31
N PHE A 75 -1.35 -0.79 -10.81
CA PHE A 75 -1.01 -2.11 -10.28
C PHE A 75 -0.51 -2.06 -8.83
N ALA A 76 0.21 -1.00 -8.44
CA ALA A 76 0.60 -0.79 -7.06
C ALA A 76 -0.61 -0.59 -6.13
N LEU A 77 -1.61 0.19 -6.57
CA LEU A 77 -2.86 0.37 -5.82
C LEU A 77 -3.62 -0.95 -5.66
N LEU A 78 -3.72 -1.77 -6.73
CA LEU A 78 -4.35 -3.10 -6.63
C LEU A 78 -3.62 -4.01 -5.63
N ARG A 79 -2.28 -4.01 -5.66
CA ARG A 79 -1.46 -4.77 -4.70
C ARG A 79 -1.66 -4.27 -3.26
N LEU A 80 -1.78 -2.96 -3.07
CA LEU A 80 -2.10 -2.39 -1.75
C LEU A 80 -3.48 -2.78 -1.25
N GLN A 81 -4.47 -2.83 -2.14
CA GLN A 81 -5.81 -3.26 -1.78
C GLN A 81 -5.78 -4.70 -1.22
N HIS A 82 -5.08 -5.62 -1.88
CA HIS A 82 -4.88 -6.97 -1.37
C HIS A 82 -4.09 -6.97 -0.05
N TYR A 83 -2.98 -6.23 0.00
CA TYR A 83 -2.15 -6.12 1.19
C TYR A 83 -2.91 -5.62 2.43
N PHE A 84 -3.74 -4.60 2.30
CA PHE A 84 -4.54 -4.09 3.42
C PHE A 84 -5.61 -5.08 3.86
N ASN A 85 -6.21 -5.83 2.93
CA ASN A 85 -7.13 -6.91 3.28
C ASN A 85 -6.43 -8.04 4.06
N ASP A 86 -5.22 -8.44 3.66
CA ASP A 86 -4.44 -9.45 4.38
C ASP A 86 -4.06 -8.97 5.79
N CYS A 87 -3.69 -7.69 5.92
CA CYS A 87 -3.46 -7.06 7.22
C CYS A 87 -4.74 -6.99 8.06
N LEU A 88 -5.91 -6.68 7.48
CA LEU A 88 -7.19 -6.69 8.20
C LEU A 88 -7.53 -8.08 8.73
N ASN A 89 -7.31 -9.13 7.93
CA ASN A 89 -7.50 -10.51 8.36
C ASN A 89 -6.58 -10.85 9.54
N THR A 90 -5.28 -10.53 9.42
CA THR A 90 -4.30 -10.73 10.49
C THR A 90 -4.69 -10.00 11.78
N THR A 91 -5.17 -8.76 11.67
CA THR A 91 -5.69 -7.99 12.81
C THR A 91 -6.90 -8.67 13.45
N SER A 92 -7.86 -9.16 12.65
CA SER A 92 -9.03 -9.88 13.16
C SER A 92 -8.64 -11.16 13.91
N ASP A 93 -7.67 -11.92 13.37
CA ASP A 93 -7.18 -13.15 13.98
C ASP A 93 -6.51 -12.86 15.33
N ASN A 94 -5.68 -11.80 15.39
CA ASN A 94 -5.05 -11.37 16.63
C ASN A 94 -6.07 -10.86 17.67
N VAL A 95 -7.11 -10.13 17.24
CA VAL A 95 -8.21 -9.73 18.14
C VAL A 95 -8.97 -10.95 18.65
N PHE A 96 -9.19 -11.96 17.81
CA PHE A 96 -9.80 -13.22 18.24
C PHE A 96 -8.95 -13.92 19.30
N ILE A 97 -7.62 -14.00 19.10
CA ILE A 97 -6.68 -14.59 20.07
C ILE A 97 -6.73 -13.85 21.41
N ILE A 98 -6.76 -12.51 21.42
CA ILE A 98 -6.90 -11.73 22.66
C ILE A 98 -8.22 -12.03 23.36
N ASN A 99 -9.32 -12.06 22.61
CA ASN A 99 -10.64 -12.35 23.19
C ASN A 99 -10.68 -13.77 23.80
N ASP A 100 -10.10 -14.75 23.13
CA ASP A 100 -10.00 -16.13 23.62
C ASP A 100 -9.12 -16.21 24.88
N CYS A 101 -7.96 -15.55 24.85
CA CYS A 101 -7.06 -15.40 26.00
C CYS A 101 -7.77 -14.79 27.22
N CYS A 102 -8.46 -13.65 27.05
CA CYS A 102 -9.07 -12.92 28.15
C CYS A 102 -10.35 -13.57 28.69
N HIS A 103 -11.21 -14.09 27.82
CA HIS A 103 -12.54 -14.55 28.21
C HIS A 103 -12.67 -16.06 28.39
N LYS A 104 -11.77 -16.85 27.79
CA LYS A 104 -11.86 -18.31 27.85
C LYS A 104 -10.67 -18.90 28.57
N VAL A 105 -9.46 -18.77 28.01
CA VAL A 105 -8.25 -19.43 28.52
C VAL A 105 -7.90 -18.89 29.91
N PHE A 106 -7.61 -17.60 30.06
CA PHE A 106 -7.22 -17.00 31.34
C PHE A 106 -8.35 -16.24 32.04
N SER A 107 -9.59 -16.71 31.87
CA SER A 107 -10.72 -16.21 32.65
C SER A 107 -10.49 -16.46 34.15
N GLU A 108 -10.99 -15.57 35.01
CA GLU A 108 -10.83 -15.75 36.47
C GLU A 108 -11.42 -17.07 36.98
N ILE A 109 -12.49 -17.56 36.36
CA ILE A 109 -13.09 -18.87 36.67
C ILE A 109 -12.10 -20.00 36.38
N ARG A 110 -11.45 -19.98 35.21
CA ARG A 110 -10.43 -20.99 34.84
C ARG A 110 -9.19 -20.88 35.73
N LEU A 111 -8.74 -19.67 36.00
CA LEU A 111 -7.59 -19.43 36.88
C LEU A 111 -7.88 -19.80 38.35
N ALA A 112 -9.13 -19.73 38.81
CA ALA A 112 -9.52 -20.19 40.14
C ALA A 112 -9.53 -21.73 40.24
N SER A 113 -9.76 -22.45 39.13
CA SER A 113 -9.81 -23.91 39.11
C SER A 113 -8.46 -24.57 39.46
N ALA A 114 -8.49 -25.83 39.90
CA ALA A 114 -7.28 -26.59 40.20
C ALA A 114 -6.39 -26.81 38.96
N ASP A 115 -7.01 -26.97 37.79
CA ASP A 115 -6.35 -27.23 36.51
C ASP A 115 -6.21 -25.93 35.71
N ALA A 116 -5.13 -25.19 35.95
CA ALA A 116 -4.86 -23.97 35.20
C ALA A 116 -4.52 -24.31 33.73
N PRO A 117 -5.10 -23.58 32.76
CA PRO A 117 -4.83 -23.85 31.35
C PRO A 117 -3.40 -23.47 30.99
N ILE A 118 -2.76 -24.30 30.14
CA ILE A 118 -1.33 -24.22 29.78
C ILE A 118 -1.15 -23.93 28.28
N TYR A 119 -2.24 -23.87 27.51
CA TYR A 119 -2.21 -23.66 26.06
C TYR A 119 -3.03 -22.45 25.64
N MET A 120 -2.45 -21.65 24.75
CA MET A 120 -3.05 -20.51 24.10
C MET A 120 -2.51 -20.44 22.66
N ASN A 121 -3.33 -19.94 21.74
CA ASN A 121 -2.91 -19.67 20.36
C ASN A 121 -1.84 -18.57 20.31
N SER A 122 -0.87 -18.70 19.40
CA SER A 122 0.16 -17.68 19.17
C SER A 122 -0.33 -16.56 18.26
N PHE A 123 0.18 -15.36 18.49
CA PHE A 123 -0.13 -14.21 17.65
C PHE A 123 0.42 -14.36 16.24
N GLN A 124 -0.35 -13.84 15.28
CA GLN A 124 0.04 -13.77 13.87
C GLN A 124 0.81 -12.48 13.61
N GLN A 125 1.90 -12.59 12.85
CA GLN A 125 2.76 -11.46 12.48
C GLN A 125 2.36 -10.92 11.11
N TYR A 126 2.32 -9.59 10.97
CA TYR A 126 2.06 -8.91 9.71
C TYR A 126 3.22 -9.09 8.72
N GLN A 127 2.89 -9.42 7.48
CA GLN A 127 3.85 -9.60 6.39
C GLN A 127 4.17 -8.25 5.72
N ILE A 128 5.18 -7.52 6.21
CA ILE A 128 5.46 -6.16 5.74
C ILE A 128 6.18 -6.17 4.38
N ASN A 129 5.47 -5.75 3.33
CA ASN A 129 6.05 -5.64 1.99
C ASN A 129 6.32 -4.18 1.59
N ARG A 130 7.56 -3.73 1.80
CA ARG A 130 8.00 -2.36 1.48
C ARG A 130 8.15 -2.08 -0.02
N GLN A 131 8.15 -3.09 -0.88
CA GLN A 131 8.35 -2.90 -2.32
C GLN A 131 7.08 -2.44 -3.02
N ILE A 132 5.90 -2.75 -2.47
CA ILE A 132 4.60 -2.42 -3.08
C ILE A 132 4.47 -0.91 -3.30
N VAL A 133 5.06 -0.09 -2.43
CA VAL A 133 4.89 1.36 -2.46
C VAL A 133 5.80 2.08 -3.46
N MET A 134 6.83 1.41 -4.01
CA MET A 134 7.84 2.07 -4.87
C MET A 134 7.27 2.62 -6.19
N SER A 135 6.15 2.07 -6.64
CA SER A 135 5.47 2.49 -7.88
C SER A 135 4.31 3.46 -7.62
N LEU A 136 4.08 3.88 -6.36
CA LEU A 136 3.08 4.90 -6.06
C LEU A 136 3.56 6.27 -6.49
N THR A 137 2.67 7.02 -7.12
CA THR A 137 2.95 8.38 -7.56
C THR A 137 2.37 9.45 -6.63
N ASN A 138 1.36 9.10 -5.84
CA ASN A 138 0.79 9.97 -4.81
C ASN A 138 1.69 9.92 -3.56
N ILE A 139 2.38 11.02 -3.28
CA ILE A 139 3.39 11.13 -2.22
C ILE A 139 2.73 11.14 -0.84
N ASP A 140 1.58 11.80 -0.72
CA ASP A 140 0.84 11.86 0.54
C ASP A 140 0.39 10.45 0.96
N PHE A 141 -0.18 9.71 0.01
CA PHE A 141 -0.57 8.32 0.23
C PHE A 141 0.63 7.41 0.50
N LEU A 142 1.72 7.56 -0.26
CA LEU A 142 2.98 6.85 -0.01
C LEU A 142 3.48 7.02 1.44
N ASN A 143 3.45 8.25 1.97
CA ASN A 143 3.87 8.55 3.34
C ASN A 143 2.96 7.91 4.38
N GLU A 144 1.65 7.88 4.14
CA GLU A 144 0.70 7.20 5.02
C GLU A 144 0.94 5.68 5.04
N VAL A 145 1.15 5.05 3.88
CA VAL A 145 1.47 3.61 3.82
C VAL A 145 2.81 3.30 4.47
N TYR A 146 3.80 4.17 4.31
CA TYR A 146 5.08 4.04 5.01
C TYR A 146 4.89 4.12 6.53
N SER A 147 4.09 5.07 7.01
CA SER A 147 3.79 5.23 8.44
C SER A 147 3.08 4.00 8.99
N LEU A 148 2.10 3.46 8.27
CA LEU A 148 1.45 2.19 8.59
C LEU A 148 2.48 1.07 8.72
N ASN A 149 3.39 0.90 7.76
CA ASN A 149 4.41 -0.16 7.81
C ASN A 149 5.32 -0.06 9.04
N VAL A 150 5.65 1.15 9.50
CA VAL A 150 6.38 1.37 10.75
C VAL A 150 5.54 0.95 11.95
N SER A 151 4.26 1.30 11.98
CA SER A 151 3.33 0.87 13.03
C SER A 151 3.17 -0.66 13.07
N LEU A 152 3.00 -1.30 11.92
CA LEU A 152 2.93 -2.76 11.79
C LEU A 152 4.18 -3.44 12.34
N GLN A 153 5.37 -2.90 12.07
CA GLN A 153 6.62 -3.44 12.65
C GLN A 153 6.62 -3.36 14.18
N LYS A 154 6.23 -2.22 14.75
CA LYS A 154 6.16 -2.05 16.22
C LYS A 154 5.14 -2.99 16.86
N ILE A 155 4.01 -3.21 16.19
CA ILE A 155 3.00 -4.16 16.64
C ILE A 155 3.57 -5.58 16.58
N ASN A 156 4.22 -5.98 15.48
CA ASN A 156 4.91 -7.26 15.35
C ASN A 156 5.88 -7.52 16.51
N ASP A 157 6.76 -6.55 16.79
CA ASP A 157 7.74 -6.64 17.88
C ASP A 157 7.06 -6.81 19.26
N SER A 158 5.92 -6.13 19.45
CA SER A 158 5.12 -6.23 20.67
C SER A 158 4.43 -7.59 20.81
N LEU A 159 3.77 -8.07 19.75
CA LEU A 159 3.14 -9.39 19.69
C LEU A 159 4.16 -10.50 19.93
N ALA A 160 5.33 -10.42 19.30
CA ALA A 160 6.42 -11.37 19.49
C ALA A 160 6.99 -11.35 20.92
N THR A 161 6.95 -10.20 21.59
CA THR A 161 7.35 -10.08 23.00
C THR A 161 6.33 -10.73 23.93
N ILE A 162 5.04 -10.56 23.63
CA ILE A 162 3.95 -11.22 24.36
C ILE A 162 4.05 -12.75 24.19
N ASP A 163 4.17 -13.27 22.97
CA ASP A 163 4.32 -14.71 22.71
C ASP A 163 5.53 -15.34 23.41
N ARG A 164 6.68 -14.64 23.41
CA ARG A 164 7.88 -15.10 24.12
C ARG A 164 7.68 -15.12 25.63
N ALA A 165 7.07 -14.08 26.20
CA ALA A 165 6.79 -14.02 27.63
C ALA A 165 5.87 -15.18 28.06
N TYR A 166 4.85 -15.49 27.25
CA TYR A 166 3.98 -16.64 27.51
C TYR A 166 4.73 -17.97 27.41
N SER A 167 5.53 -18.15 26.36
CA SER A 167 6.32 -19.38 26.18
C SER A 167 7.24 -19.63 27.36
N GLN A 168 7.95 -18.59 27.84
CA GLN A 168 8.79 -18.68 29.04
C GLN A 168 7.99 -19.01 30.30
N LEU A 169 6.83 -18.39 30.49
CA LEU A 169 5.94 -18.67 31.61
C LEU A 169 5.47 -20.14 31.60
N ARG A 170 5.00 -20.61 30.43
CA ARG A 170 4.55 -21.98 30.21
C ARG A 170 5.66 -22.98 30.49
N ASP A 171 6.85 -22.75 29.92
CA ASP A 171 7.97 -23.67 30.03
C ASP A 171 8.51 -23.72 31.47
N ALA A 172 8.56 -22.58 32.18
CA ALA A 172 8.92 -22.55 33.60
C ALA A 172 7.93 -23.33 34.47
N PHE A 173 6.63 -23.25 34.17
CA PHE A 173 5.60 -24.00 34.88
C PHE A 173 5.70 -25.51 34.59
N LEU A 174 5.85 -25.90 33.32
CA LEU A 174 6.00 -27.31 32.92
C LEU A 174 7.28 -27.95 33.50
N ALA A 175 8.37 -27.19 33.56
CA ALA A 175 9.63 -27.61 34.19
C ALA A 175 9.57 -27.62 35.72
N LYS A 176 8.45 -27.23 36.34
CA LYS A 176 8.27 -27.11 37.81
C LYS A 176 9.24 -26.12 38.47
N ASN A 177 9.74 -25.14 37.71
CA ASN A 177 10.58 -24.05 38.24
C ASN A 177 9.75 -23.00 38.98
N ILE A 178 8.44 -22.92 38.71
CA ILE A 178 7.47 -22.09 39.42
C ILE A 178 6.29 -22.93 39.87
N ASP A 179 5.66 -22.54 40.99
CA ASP A 179 4.46 -23.21 41.48
C ASP A 179 3.19 -22.71 40.76
N LEU A 180 2.07 -23.41 41.01
CA LEU A 180 0.78 -23.08 40.40
C LEU A 180 0.27 -21.68 40.79
N SER A 181 0.54 -21.23 42.01
CA SER A 181 0.13 -19.91 42.50
C SER A 181 0.84 -18.80 41.73
N THR A 182 2.16 -18.93 41.58
CA THR A 182 3.01 -18.03 40.80
C THR A 182 2.61 -18.04 39.33
N TYR A 183 2.36 -19.21 38.74
CA TYR A 183 1.86 -19.32 37.37
C TYR A 183 0.57 -18.54 37.16
N LYS A 184 -0.43 -18.72 38.05
CA LYS A 184 -1.72 -18.01 37.96
C LYS A 184 -1.55 -16.49 38.05
N THR A 185 -0.70 -16.00 38.94
CA THR A 185 -0.41 -14.57 39.06
C THR A 185 0.21 -14.02 37.77
N ASN A 186 1.21 -14.70 37.23
CA ASN A 186 1.85 -14.30 35.98
C ASN A 186 0.91 -14.42 34.77
N ALA A 187 0.02 -15.43 34.75
CA ALA A 187 -0.99 -15.60 33.71
C ALA A 187 -2.02 -14.46 33.71
N ARG A 188 -2.39 -13.92 34.90
CA ARG A 188 -3.23 -12.71 34.99
C ARG A 188 -2.51 -11.49 34.40
N GLN A 189 -1.26 -11.26 34.79
CA GLN A 189 -0.46 -10.16 34.24
C GLN A 189 -0.31 -10.27 32.71
N TYR A 190 -0.09 -11.50 32.23
CA TYR A 190 -0.03 -11.80 30.80
C TYR A 190 -1.35 -11.48 30.08
N ARG A 191 -2.48 -11.90 30.65
CA ARG A 191 -3.82 -11.57 30.15
C ARG A 191 -4.04 -10.06 30.09
N ASP A 192 -3.66 -9.34 31.14
CA ASP A 192 -3.87 -7.89 31.21
C ASP A 192 -3.05 -7.19 30.11
N ARG A 193 -1.83 -7.64 29.82
CA ARG A 193 -1.04 -7.16 28.66
C ARG A 193 -1.69 -7.49 27.31
N CYS A 194 -2.31 -8.66 27.17
CA CYS A 194 -3.07 -8.99 25.96
C CYS A 194 -4.28 -8.05 25.80
N ALA A 195 -4.95 -7.71 26.90
CA ALA A 195 -6.06 -6.78 26.89
C ALA A 195 -5.62 -5.36 26.49
N GLU A 196 -4.46 -4.89 26.96
CA GLU A 196 -3.87 -3.61 26.53
C GLU A 196 -3.57 -3.59 25.02
N MET A 197 -3.07 -4.70 24.47
CA MET A 197 -2.77 -4.83 23.04
C MET A 197 -4.01 -4.63 22.15
N ARG A 198 -5.20 -4.92 22.67
CA ARG A 198 -6.46 -4.76 21.94
C ARG A 198 -6.68 -3.33 21.43
N GLY A 199 -6.40 -2.32 22.27
CA GLY A 199 -6.59 -0.92 21.88
C GLY A 199 -5.72 -0.54 20.67
N PHE A 200 -4.50 -1.05 20.61
CA PHE A 200 -3.60 -0.83 19.47
C PHE A 200 -4.09 -1.54 18.20
N LEU A 201 -4.63 -2.75 18.32
CA LEU A 201 -5.19 -3.48 17.19
C LEU A 201 -6.48 -2.85 16.67
N ASP A 202 -7.33 -2.32 17.55
CA ASP A 202 -8.55 -1.61 17.17
C ASP A 202 -8.21 -0.32 16.41
N GLN A 203 -7.23 0.47 16.89
CA GLN A 203 -6.74 1.64 16.14
C GLN A 203 -6.12 1.25 14.79
N LEU A 204 -5.31 0.18 14.76
CA LEU A 204 -4.72 -0.30 13.51
C LEU A 204 -5.80 -0.72 12.52
N LYS A 205 -6.89 -1.36 12.99
CA LYS A 205 -8.02 -1.74 12.15
C LYS A 205 -8.65 -0.50 11.49
N GLU A 206 -8.86 0.57 12.26
CA GLU A 206 -9.37 1.84 11.72
C GLU A 206 -8.43 2.42 10.66
N ASP A 207 -7.13 2.47 10.93
CA ASP A 207 -6.14 2.97 9.98
C ASP A 207 -6.11 2.14 8.68
N LEU A 208 -6.20 0.82 8.79
CA LEU A 208 -6.27 -0.10 7.65
C LEU A 208 -7.53 0.11 6.82
N ILE A 209 -8.70 0.27 7.45
CA ILE A 209 -9.95 0.58 6.76
C ILE A 209 -9.83 1.94 6.04
N ARG A 210 -9.18 2.92 6.66
CA ARG A 210 -8.92 4.25 6.05
C ARG A 210 -8.14 4.11 4.77
N LEU A 211 -7.01 3.40 4.84
CA LEU A 211 -6.09 3.26 3.72
C LEU A 211 -6.67 2.39 2.61
N LEU A 212 -7.47 1.38 2.96
CA LEU A 212 -8.23 0.59 1.99
C LEU A 212 -9.26 1.45 1.25
N ALA A 213 -10.02 2.29 1.97
CA ALA A 213 -10.96 3.22 1.35
C ALA A 213 -10.26 4.24 0.44
N ILE A 214 -9.14 4.82 0.87
CA ILE A 214 -8.31 5.71 0.04
C ILE A 214 -7.83 4.96 -1.22
N THR A 215 -7.40 3.72 -1.08
CA THR A 215 -6.96 2.89 -2.22
C THR A 215 -8.08 2.68 -3.22
N ASN A 216 -9.28 2.34 -2.75
CA ASN A 216 -10.45 2.17 -3.61
C ASN A 216 -10.79 3.46 -4.35
N LEU A 217 -10.77 4.61 -3.68
CA LEU A 217 -11.00 5.91 -4.32
C LEU A 217 -9.96 6.22 -5.39
N LEU A 218 -8.68 5.92 -5.14
CA LEU A 218 -7.62 6.10 -6.12
C LEU A 218 -7.70 5.09 -7.28
N LEU A 219 -8.31 3.92 -7.08
CA LEU A 219 -8.55 2.90 -8.11
C LEU A 219 -9.75 3.22 -9.03
N GLU A 220 -10.71 4.03 -8.56
CA GLU A 220 -11.86 4.45 -9.37
C GLU A 220 -11.46 5.30 -10.60
N ASP A 221 -10.29 5.96 -10.55
CA ASP A 221 -9.63 6.62 -11.68
C ASP A 221 -9.06 5.59 -12.69
N ARG A 222 -9.92 4.71 -13.22
CA ARG A 222 -9.55 3.65 -14.14
C ARG A 222 -8.91 4.20 -15.42
N PRO A 223 -7.86 3.55 -15.95
CA PRO A 223 -7.18 4.00 -17.17
C PRO A 223 -7.99 3.62 -18.42
N PHE A 224 -8.87 4.51 -18.88
CA PHE A 224 -9.57 4.36 -20.16
C PHE A 224 -8.83 5.09 -21.31
N LEU A 225 -7.51 4.89 -21.48
CA LEU A 225 -6.52 5.76 -22.19
C LEU A 225 -6.11 7.07 -21.43
N VAL A 226 -6.56 7.26 -20.18
CA VAL A 226 -6.34 8.46 -19.31
C VAL A 226 -6.67 9.80 -19.99
N ARG A 227 -7.87 9.85 -20.62
CA ARG A 227 -8.57 11.01 -21.20
C ARG A 227 -7.66 12.08 -21.84
N VAL A 228 -6.94 11.64 -22.88
CA VAL A 228 -6.09 12.36 -23.85
C VAL A 228 -4.89 13.13 -23.29
N THR A 229 -5.00 14.08 -22.37
CA THR A 229 -3.82 14.73 -21.76
C THR A 229 -4.23 15.55 -20.54
N GLN A 230 -4.46 14.90 -19.39
CA GLN A 230 -4.24 15.56 -18.11
C GLN A 230 -2.86 15.15 -17.61
N SER A 231 -1.88 15.94 -18.07
CA SER A 231 -0.47 15.91 -17.67
C SER A 231 -0.30 16.41 -16.23
N SER A 232 -0.88 15.68 -15.28
CA SER A 232 -0.45 15.72 -13.89
C SER A 232 -0.87 14.40 -13.27
N VAL A 233 0.08 13.48 -13.21
CA VAL A 233 0.06 12.40 -12.22
C VAL A 233 -0.19 13.10 -10.89
N ARG A 234 -1.36 12.90 -10.29
CA ARG A 234 -1.73 13.57 -9.05
C ARG A 234 -0.77 13.08 -7.96
N THR A 235 0.17 13.95 -7.58
CA THR A 235 1.11 13.69 -6.50
C THR A 235 0.47 13.82 -5.12
N SER A 236 -0.75 14.36 -5.07
CA SER A 236 -1.51 14.65 -3.86
C SER A 236 -2.98 14.26 -4.03
N TYR A 237 -3.68 14.17 -2.90
CA TYR A 237 -5.10 13.83 -2.84
C TYR A 237 -6.03 14.85 -3.53
N PRO A 238 -7.25 14.43 -3.92
CA PRO A 238 -8.29 15.36 -4.37
C PRO A 238 -8.72 16.32 -3.24
N LYS A 239 -9.11 17.55 -3.59
CA LYS A 239 -9.51 18.59 -2.61
C LYS A 239 -10.73 18.21 -1.75
N ASN A 240 -11.56 17.29 -2.20
CA ASN A 240 -12.77 16.81 -1.52
C ASN A 240 -12.57 15.41 -0.90
N LEU A 241 -11.33 15.04 -0.57
CA LEU A 241 -10.99 13.71 -0.04
C LEU A 241 -11.87 13.34 1.15
N ASP A 242 -12.05 14.22 2.14
CA ASP A 242 -12.74 13.87 3.39
C ASP A 242 -14.21 13.46 3.15
N ALA A 243 -14.89 14.13 2.23
CA ALA A 243 -16.27 13.82 1.88
C ALA A 243 -16.37 12.47 1.16
N LEU A 244 -15.47 12.21 0.21
CA LEU A 244 -15.41 10.94 -0.52
C LEU A 244 -15.00 9.79 0.41
N LEU A 245 -14.02 10.04 1.27
CA LEU A 245 -13.48 9.08 2.23
C LEU A 245 -14.57 8.63 3.19
N LYS A 246 -15.41 9.54 3.69
CA LYS A 246 -16.52 9.17 4.57
C LYS A 246 -17.50 8.19 3.92
N ILE A 247 -17.79 8.36 2.64
CA ILE A 247 -18.69 7.47 1.88
C ILE A 247 -18.03 6.11 1.68
N GLU A 248 -16.80 6.09 1.15
CA GLU A 248 -16.08 4.84 0.86
C GLU A 248 -15.74 4.06 2.14
N TRP A 249 -15.40 4.76 3.22
CA TRP A 249 -15.20 4.18 4.55
C TRP A 249 -16.42 3.37 5.01
N GLN A 250 -17.61 3.94 4.92
CA GLN A 250 -18.84 3.27 5.35
C GLN A 250 -19.14 2.04 4.49
N LYS A 251 -18.83 2.12 3.19
CA LYS A 251 -18.96 1.00 2.26
C LYS A 251 -17.99 -0.12 2.62
N VAL A 252 -16.71 0.18 2.85
CA VAL A 252 -15.69 -0.80 3.26
C VAL A 252 -16.08 -1.48 4.57
N ILE A 253 -16.55 -0.73 5.58
CA ILE A 253 -17.06 -1.33 6.83
C ILE A 253 -18.20 -2.31 6.55
N THR A 254 -19.15 -1.90 5.71
CA THR A 254 -20.31 -2.73 5.36
C THR A 254 -19.88 -4.02 4.65
N GLU A 255 -18.90 -3.94 3.75
CA GLU A 255 -18.33 -5.09 3.04
C GLU A 255 -17.60 -6.04 4.00
N ILE A 256 -16.80 -5.51 4.92
CA ILE A 256 -16.11 -6.29 5.96
C ILE A 256 -17.13 -7.02 6.85
N ASP A 257 -18.15 -6.32 7.34
CA ASP A 257 -19.19 -6.89 8.20
C ASP A 257 -20.00 -7.96 7.47
N ALA A 258 -20.34 -7.74 6.20
CA ALA A 258 -21.03 -8.72 5.38
C ALA A 258 -20.18 -9.98 5.17
N SER A 259 -18.89 -9.82 4.87
CA SER A 259 -17.94 -10.93 4.72
C SER A 259 -17.77 -11.72 6.02
N GLY A 260 -17.68 -11.03 7.16
CA GLY A 260 -17.62 -11.64 8.48
C GLY A 260 -18.86 -12.48 8.80
N LYS A 261 -20.06 -11.95 8.55
CA LYS A 261 -21.33 -12.68 8.73
C LYS A 261 -21.42 -13.91 7.83
N ALA A 262 -21.03 -13.79 6.57
CA ALA A 262 -21.01 -14.91 5.62
C ALA A 262 -20.04 -16.02 6.06
N SER A 263 -18.87 -15.64 6.58
CA SER A 263 -17.87 -16.59 7.09
C SER A 263 -18.37 -17.31 8.34
N ALA A 264 -18.99 -16.60 9.29
CA ALA A 264 -19.58 -17.19 10.49
C ALA A 264 -20.70 -18.18 10.15
N GLN A 265 -21.56 -17.86 9.17
CA GLN A 265 -22.61 -18.78 8.69
C GLN A 265 -22.03 -20.08 8.13
N LYS A 266 -20.96 -20.00 7.33
CA LYS A 266 -20.28 -21.19 6.78
C LYS A 266 -19.68 -22.08 7.87
N ILE A 267 -19.04 -21.48 8.88
CA ILE A 267 -18.47 -22.22 10.01
C ILE A 267 -19.57 -22.95 10.79
N ASN A 268 -20.68 -22.26 11.08
CA ASN A 268 -21.81 -22.84 11.80
C ASN A 268 -22.47 -23.99 11.01
N GLN A 269 -22.58 -23.87 9.69
CA GLN A 269 -23.08 -24.95 8.84
C GLN A 269 -22.15 -26.17 8.90
N ALA A 270 -20.83 -25.98 8.77
CA ALA A 270 -19.86 -27.06 8.83
C ALA A 270 -19.84 -27.77 10.20
N GLN A 271 -20.00 -27.03 11.30
CA GLN A 271 -20.09 -27.61 12.64
C GLN A 271 -21.36 -28.45 12.83
N ARG A 272 -22.51 -28.00 12.28
CA ARG A 272 -23.76 -28.76 12.34
C ARG A 272 -23.69 -30.07 11.57
N THR A 273 -23.11 -30.05 10.37
CA THR A 273 -22.91 -31.27 9.57
C THR A 273 -22.02 -32.29 10.28
N ARG A 274 -20.99 -31.84 11.00
CA ARG A 274 -20.12 -32.75 11.79
C ARG A 274 -20.79 -33.31 13.04
N SER A 275 -21.84 -32.69 13.56
CA SER A 275 -22.57 -33.18 14.75
C SER A 275 -23.69 -34.16 14.41
N SER A 276 -24.02 -34.31 13.13
CA SER A 276 -25.03 -35.27 12.64
C SER A 276 -24.44 -36.60 12.17
N ASP A 277 -23.12 -36.70 12.11
CA ASP A 277 -22.35 -37.91 11.79
C ASP A 277 -21.79 -38.53 13.08
#